data_AF-A0A7Y0FPU2-F1
#
_entry.id   AF-A0A7Y0FPU2-F1
#
_cell.length_a   1.000
_cell.length_b   1.000
_cell.length_c   1.000
_cell.angle_alpha   90.00
_cell.angle_beta   90.00
_cell.angle_gamma   90.00
#
_symmetry.space_group_name_H-M   'P 1'
#
loop_
_entity.id
_entity.type
_entity.pdbx_description
1 polymer ?
#
loop_
_entity_poly.entity_id
_entity_poly.type
_entity_poly.pdbx_seq_one_letter_code
_entity_poly.pdbx_strand_id
1 'polypeptide(L)'
;MMRQAYCSLEALEEVYAFQDEQPYDTLHQLLETHHHICVNMPDEEFETQLAVNECLRYFAKRASTRKGYDLSNSSTPYQQTVAMTASADLAGTVFVVDDGPATCAQWSADYGVCIVSKQAPAAAEYLIKELARKEIRITKSYRSTLGGVERLGWYSALSPRLQVWQTAPLNSLVIVDNYLLGDKGDKLALGIENLISLLDTLLPPTLSIDFHLLLVTNNEKAFLKARNLNRLVDDVRRALHRPYQIEIGVITRDDAPEHRRVLVSNYYFGASHHGFACFKGHQPQWPNDLLVSGLFSGIAAPGFDVPWISMHDELRAVRIQRDKNRKLRNPSTGYDDPTQLVFGFCDNRLLELVS
;
A
#
# COMPACT_ATOMS: atom_id res chain seq x y z
N MET A 1 7.77 -9.91 -9.40
CA MET A 1 6.82 -10.98 -9.02
C MET A 1 5.47 -10.73 -9.69
N MET A 2 4.68 -11.77 -10.02
CA MET A 2 3.43 -11.61 -10.77
C MET A 2 2.23 -11.51 -9.83
N ARG A 3 1.37 -10.51 -10.09
CA ARG A 3 0.19 -10.16 -9.28
C ARG A 3 -0.83 -11.29 -9.37
N GLN A 4 -1.49 -11.64 -8.29
CA GLN A 4 -2.44 -12.77 -8.26
C GLN A 4 -3.86 -12.28 -8.12
N ALA A 5 -4.78 -12.95 -8.79
CA ALA A 5 -6.20 -12.81 -8.56
C ALA A 5 -6.75 -14.18 -8.13
N TYR A 6 -7.26 -14.27 -6.91
CA TYR A 6 -7.84 -15.49 -6.36
C TYR A 6 -9.34 -15.46 -6.57
N CYS A 7 -9.91 -16.50 -7.18
CA CYS A 7 -11.35 -16.56 -7.42
C CYS A 7 -11.89 -17.99 -7.42
N SER A 8 -13.20 -18.14 -7.23
CA SER A 8 -13.90 -19.35 -7.65
C SER A 8 -14.05 -19.39 -9.16
N LEU A 9 -14.25 -20.58 -9.73
CA LEU A 9 -14.55 -20.70 -11.16
C LEU A 9 -15.83 -19.91 -11.51
N GLU A 10 -16.87 -20.03 -10.68
CA GLU A 10 -18.15 -19.36 -10.87
C GLU A 10 -17.99 -17.82 -10.91
N ALA A 11 -17.21 -17.24 -9.98
CA ALA A 11 -16.94 -15.80 -9.98
C ALA A 11 -16.16 -15.37 -11.23
N LEU A 12 -15.22 -16.18 -11.71
CA LEU A 12 -14.46 -15.89 -12.93
C LEU A 12 -15.35 -15.94 -14.18
N GLU A 13 -16.23 -16.93 -14.26
CA GLU A 13 -17.22 -17.08 -15.34
C GLU A 13 -18.20 -15.90 -15.37
N GLU A 14 -18.63 -15.41 -14.21
CA GLU A 14 -19.49 -14.23 -14.11
C GLU A 14 -18.80 -12.98 -14.66
N VAL A 15 -17.54 -12.73 -14.26
CA VAL A 15 -16.74 -11.60 -14.78
C VAL A 15 -16.54 -11.72 -16.30
N TYR A 16 -16.36 -12.93 -16.82
CA TYR A 16 -16.23 -13.18 -18.25
C TYR A 16 -17.54 -12.95 -19.01
N ALA A 17 -18.66 -13.43 -18.47
CA ALA A 17 -19.98 -13.32 -19.09
C ALA A 17 -20.44 -11.86 -19.23
N PHE A 18 -20.08 -11.02 -18.25
CA PHE A 18 -20.47 -9.61 -18.19
C PHE A 18 -19.31 -8.65 -18.54
N GLN A 19 -18.29 -9.10 -19.27
CA GLN A 19 -17.07 -8.33 -19.57
C GLN A 19 -17.30 -6.97 -20.27
N ASP A 20 -18.45 -6.76 -20.90
CA ASP A 20 -18.81 -5.50 -21.57
C ASP A 20 -19.79 -4.63 -20.75
N GLU A 21 -20.18 -5.10 -19.55
CA GLU A 21 -21.13 -4.42 -18.67
C GLU A 21 -20.42 -3.77 -17.48
N GLN A 22 -20.77 -2.53 -17.18
CA GLN A 22 -20.30 -1.86 -15.96
C GLN A 22 -21.01 -2.46 -14.73
N PRO A 23 -20.30 -2.82 -13.64
CA PRO A 23 -18.88 -2.55 -13.36
C PRO A 23 -17.93 -3.73 -13.67
N TYR A 24 -18.38 -4.78 -14.32
CA TYR A 24 -17.60 -5.99 -14.59
C TYR A 24 -16.48 -5.76 -15.61
N ASP A 25 -16.65 -4.85 -16.57
CA ASP A 25 -15.62 -4.50 -17.56
C ASP A 25 -14.27 -4.10 -16.94
N THR A 26 -14.31 -3.33 -15.84
CA THR A 26 -13.15 -2.88 -15.09
C THR A 26 -12.43 -4.06 -14.45
N LEU A 27 -13.19 -4.94 -13.80
CA LEU A 27 -12.63 -6.12 -13.15
C LEU A 27 -12.09 -7.08 -14.20
N HIS A 28 -12.81 -7.30 -15.30
CA HIS A 28 -12.37 -8.10 -16.43
C HIS A 28 -11.03 -7.61 -16.98
N GLN A 29 -10.92 -6.32 -17.30
CA GLN A 29 -9.70 -5.72 -17.84
C GLN A 29 -8.52 -5.88 -16.87
N LEU A 30 -8.78 -5.67 -15.58
CA LEU A 30 -7.79 -5.83 -14.50
C LEU A 30 -7.27 -7.27 -14.43
N LEU A 31 -8.18 -8.24 -14.46
CA LEU A 31 -7.88 -9.68 -14.42
C LEU A 31 -7.09 -10.11 -15.66
N GLU A 32 -7.54 -9.71 -16.85
CA GLU A 32 -6.92 -10.07 -18.13
C GLU A 32 -5.50 -9.48 -18.28
N THR A 33 -5.34 -8.21 -17.89
CA THR A 33 -4.13 -7.44 -18.23
C THR A 33 -3.04 -7.60 -17.18
N HIS A 34 -3.41 -7.61 -15.89
CA HIS A 34 -2.45 -7.43 -14.81
C HIS A 34 -2.29 -8.63 -13.89
N HIS A 35 -3.24 -9.57 -13.86
CA HIS A 35 -3.27 -10.62 -12.85
C HIS A 35 -3.01 -12.00 -13.41
N HIS A 36 -2.53 -12.84 -12.50
CA HIS A 36 -2.48 -14.28 -12.64
C HIS A 36 -3.67 -14.88 -11.94
N ILE A 37 -4.51 -15.53 -12.71
CA ILE A 37 -5.71 -16.14 -12.16
C ILE A 37 -5.33 -17.41 -11.40
N CYS A 38 -5.72 -17.44 -10.13
CA CYS A 38 -5.57 -18.56 -9.22
C CYS A 38 -6.99 -19.03 -8.88
N VAL A 39 -7.45 -20.09 -9.54
CA VAL A 39 -8.81 -20.60 -9.35
C VAL A 39 -8.81 -21.56 -8.16
N ASN A 40 -9.81 -21.41 -7.29
CA ASN A 40 -10.03 -22.29 -6.15
C ASN A 40 -10.50 -23.69 -6.59
N MET A 41 -9.54 -24.54 -6.99
CA MET A 41 -9.75 -25.94 -7.36
C MET A 41 -8.42 -26.70 -7.36
N PRO A 42 -8.44 -28.04 -7.16
CA PRO A 42 -7.28 -28.91 -7.34
C PRO A 42 -6.63 -28.79 -8.72
N ASP A 43 -5.31 -28.99 -8.80
CA ASP A 43 -4.57 -28.94 -10.07
C ASP A 43 -5.12 -29.94 -11.11
N GLU A 44 -5.51 -31.15 -10.69
CA GLU A 44 -6.10 -32.16 -11.60
C GLU A 44 -7.46 -31.70 -12.17
N GLU A 45 -8.28 -31.07 -11.34
CA GLU A 45 -9.56 -30.50 -11.77
C GLU A 45 -9.34 -29.28 -12.66
N PHE A 46 -8.38 -28.44 -12.32
CA PHE A 46 -7.99 -27.27 -13.11
C PHE A 46 -7.59 -27.65 -14.53
N GLU A 47 -6.73 -28.66 -14.71
CA GLU A 47 -6.31 -29.12 -16.04
C GLU A 47 -7.49 -29.70 -16.83
N THR A 48 -8.40 -30.39 -16.15
CA THR A 48 -9.64 -30.91 -16.76
C THR A 48 -10.55 -29.76 -17.23
N GLN A 49 -10.78 -28.77 -16.37
CA GLN A 49 -11.57 -27.58 -16.69
C GLN A 49 -10.90 -26.74 -17.78
N LEU A 50 -9.58 -26.61 -17.77
CA LEU A 50 -8.84 -25.86 -18.78
C LEU A 50 -9.02 -26.45 -20.19
N ALA A 51 -9.29 -27.76 -20.31
CA ALA A 51 -9.57 -28.38 -21.60
C ALA A 51 -10.95 -28.01 -22.18
N VAL A 52 -11.94 -27.74 -21.33
CA VAL A 52 -13.36 -27.61 -21.73
C VAL A 52 -13.96 -26.22 -21.51
N ASN A 53 -13.49 -25.48 -20.51
CA ASN A 53 -14.04 -24.21 -20.08
C ASN A 53 -13.45 -23.05 -20.90
N GLU A 54 -14.29 -22.32 -21.62
CA GLU A 54 -13.84 -21.19 -22.47
C GLU A 54 -13.32 -20.01 -21.65
N CYS A 55 -14.00 -19.66 -20.55
CA CYS A 55 -13.58 -18.61 -19.64
C CYS A 55 -12.18 -18.89 -19.06
N LEU A 56 -11.96 -20.12 -18.56
CA LEU A 56 -10.68 -20.48 -17.99
C LEU A 56 -9.57 -20.46 -19.05
N ARG A 57 -9.83 -20.99 -20.25
CA ARG A 57 -8.89 -20.89 -21.39
C ARG A 57 -8.59 -19.46 -21.76
N TYR A 58 -9.57 -18.56 -21.70
CA TYR A 58 -9.40 -17.15 -22.01
C TYR A 58 -8.39 -16.49 -21.07
N PHE A 59 -8.57 -16.63 -19.75
CA PHE A 59 -7.67 -16.04 -18.77
C PHE A 59 -6.33 -16.79 -18.60
N ALA A 60 -6.30 -18.10 -18.92
CA ALA A 60 -5.11 -18.94 -18.87
C ALA A 60 -4.23 -18.86 -20.13
N LYS A 61 -4.51 -17.94 -21.06
CA LYS A 61 -3.74 -17.75 -22.32
C LYS A 61 -2.25 -17.49 -22.08
N ARG A 62 -1.89 -16.85 -20.96
CA ARG A 62 -0.49 -16.57 -20.60
C ARG A 62 0.06 -17.79 -19.84
N ALA A 63 1.16 -18.38 -20.31
CA ALA A 63 1.73 -19.59 -19.67
C ALA A 63 2.03 -19.40 -18.17
N SER A 64 2.23 -18.15 -17.75
CA SER A 64 2.50 -17.76 -16.38
C SER A 64 1.25 -17.75 -15.47
N THR A 65 0.04 -17.81 -16.03
CA THR A 65 -1.25 -17.74 -15.30
C THR A 65 -1.89 -19.10 -15.02
N ARG A 66 -1.15 -20.21 -15.20
CA ARG A 66 -1.65 -21.58 -15.00
C ARG A 66 -1.35 -22.05 -13.57
N LYS A 67 -2.25 -21.77 -12.63
CA LYS A 67 -2.16 -22.39 -11.31
C LYS A 67 -3.56 -22.67 -10.76
N GLY A 68 -3.87 -23.96 -10.61
CA GLY A 68 -4.92 -24.38 -9.70
C GLY A 68 -4.44 -24.12 -8.27
N TYR A 69 -5.34 -23.68 -7.40
CA TYR A 69 -5.05 -23.64 -5.98
C TYR A 69 -6.17 -24.33 -5.24
N ASP A 70 -5.84 -25.47 -4.65
CA ASP A 70 -6.82 -26.29 -3.97
C ASP A 70 -7.08 -25.76 -2.56
N LEU A 71 -8.22 -25.09 -2.34
CA LEU A 71 -8.70 -24.83 -0.98
C LEU A 71 -9.56 -25.97 -0.43
N SER A 72 -9.99 -26.92 -1.27
CA SER A 72 -10.92 -27.99 -0.88
C SER A 72 -10.28 -29.02 0.06
N ASN A 73 -8.96 -29.20 -0.01
CA ASN A 73 -8.19 -30.03 0.92
C ASN A 73 -7.89 -29.36 2.26
N SER A 74 -8.27 -28.10 2.42
CA SER A 74 -8.04 -27.33 3.62
C SER A 74 -9.40 -27.04 4.26
N SER A 75 -9.63 -27.49 5.49
CA SER A 75 -10.83 -27.15 6.28
C SER A 75 -10.90 -25.65 6.67
N THR A 76 -10.19 -24.81 5.92
CA THR A 76 -9.87 -23.40 6.15
C THR A 76 -10.78 -22.61 5.21
N PRO A 77 -11.84 -21.94 5.72
CA PRO A 77 -12.69 -21.07 4.92
C PRO A 77 -11.85 -20.06 4.12
N TYR A 78 -12.38 -19.56 3.00
CA TYR A 78 -11.71 -18.55 2.16
C TYR A 78 -11.11 -17.38 2.97
N GLN A 79 -11.76 -17.02 4.09
CA GLN A 79 -11.28 -16.10 5.13
C GLN A 79 -9.88 -16.40 5.67
N GLN A 80 -9.58 -17.67 5.96
CA GLN A 80 -8.30 -18.07 6.53
C GLN A 80 -7.20 -18.08 5.46
N THR A 81 -7.53 -18.40 4.21
CA THR A 81 -6.63 -18.20 3.07
C THR A 81 -6.32 -16.72 2.88
N VAL A 82 -7.35 -15.86 2.88
CA VAL A 82 -7.18 -14.41 2.85
C VAL A 82 -6.25 -13.95 3.98
N ALA A 83 -6.46 -14.41 5.21
CA ALA A 83 -5.63 -14.06 6.36
C ALA A 83 -4.17 -14.54 6.20
N MET A 84 -3.96 -15.78 5.75
CA MET A 84 -2.63 -16.35 5.52
C MET A 84 -1.91 -15.63 4.39
N THR A 85 -2.56 -15.43 3.24
CA THR A 85 -1.96 -14.73 2.10
C THR A 85 -1.72 -13.26 2.44
N ALA A 86 -2.59 -12.63 3.26
CA ALA A 86 -2.40 -11.25 3.75
C ALA A 86 -1.15 -11.03 4.57
N SER A 87 -0.67 -12.07 5.23
CA SER A 87 0.60 -12.03 5.95
C SER A 87 1.83 -12.16 5.06
N ALA A 88 1.69 -12.67 3.83
CA ALA A 88 2.82 -13.09 2.99
C ALA A 88 3.18 -12.10 1.87
N ASP A 89 2.30 -11.75 0.93
CA ASP A 89 2.71 -11.02 -0.30
C ASP A 89 1.50 -10.50 -1.12
N LEU A 90 0.95 -9.31 -0.83
CA LEU A 90 -0.35 -8.91 -1.39
C LEU A 90 -0.45 -7.60 -2.17
N ALA A 91 0.62 -6.87 -2.43
CA ALA A 91 0.42 -5.64 -3.18
C ALA A 91 -0.14 -5.92 -4.58
N GLY A 92 -1.24 -5.26 -4.89
CA GLY A 92 -2.00 -5.46 -6.11
C GLY A 92 -2.71 -6.81 -6.20
N THR A 93 -2.74 -7.66 -5.17
CA THR A 93 -3.49 -8.93 -5.22
C THR A 93 -4.98 -8.68 -4.98
N VAL A 94 -5.83 -9.37 -5.74
CA VAL A 94 -7.29 -9.24 -5.69
C VAL A 94 -7.92 -10.60 -5.35
N PHE A 95 -8.93 -10.59 -4.48
CA PHE A 95 -9.77 -11.74 -4.17
C PHE A 95 -11.17 -11.48 -4.70
N VAL A 96 -11.65 -12.31 -5.62
CA VAL A 96 -13.03 -12.28 -6.13
C VAL A 96 -13.79 -13.45 -5.54
N VAL A 97 -14.78 -13.17 -4.70
CA VAL A 97 -15.48 -14.20 -3.90
C VAL A 97 -16.98 -14.24 -4.17
N ASP A 98 -17.57 -15.40 -3.87
CA ASP A 98 -19.01 -15.63 -3.96
C ASP A 98 -19.79 -15.05 -2.77
N ASP A 99 -19.10 -14.65 -1.70
CA ASP A 99 -19.70 -14.01 -0.54
C ASP A 99 -20.35 -12.67 -0.86
N GLY A 100 -21.31 -12.27 -0.03
CA GLY A 100 -22.04 -11.02 -0.20
C GLY A 100 -21.15 -9.76 -0.04
N PRO A 101 -21.54 -8.61 -0.63
CA PRO A 101 -20.73 -7.39 -0.63
C PRO A 101 -20.34 -6.89 0.77
N ALA A 102 -21.24 -6.98 1.75
CA ALA A 102 -20.97 -6.55 3.13
C ALA A 102 -19.87 -7.39 3.80
N THR A 103 -19.92 -8.72 3.61
CA THR A 103 -18.91 -9.65 4.11
C THR A 103 -17.55 -9.37 3.50
N CYS A 104 -17.50 -9.14 2.18
CA CYS A 104 -16.26 -8.82 1.46
C CYS A 104 -15.66 -7.49 1.93
N ALA A 105 -16.50 -6.47 2.10
CA ALA A 105 -16.06 -5.16 2.61
C ALA A 105 -15.48 -5.28 4.03
N GLN A 106 -16.11 -6.09 4.89
CA GLN A 106 -15.60 -6.34 6.24
C GLN A 106 -14.24 -7.03 6.20
N TRP A 107 -14.07 -8.11 5.42
CA TRP A 107 -12.77 -8.78 5.32
C TRP A 107 -11.71 -7.89 4.69
N SER A 108 -12.07 -7.09 3.69
CA SER A 108 -11.18 -6.11 3.06
C SER A 108 -10.66 -5.10 4.08
N ALA A 109 -11.54 -4.60 4.95
CA ALA A 109 -11.19 -3.70 6.05
C ALA A 109 -10.36 -4.40 7.13
N ASP A 110 -10.69 -5.64 7.50
CA ASP A 110 -10.00 -6.39 8.55
C ASP A 110 -8.56 -6.76 8.16
N TYR A 111 -8.33 -7.16 6.90
CA TYR A 111 -7.00 -7.60 6.47
C TYR A 111 -6.24 -6.51 5.71
N GLY A 112 -6.90 -5.42 5.32
CA GLY A 112 -6.33 -4.40 4.47
C GLY A 112 -5.97 -4.93 3.09
N VAL A 113 -6.83 -5.78 2.50
CA VAL A 113 -6.61 -6.47 1.21
C VAL A 113 -7.81 -6.30 0.28
N CYS A 114 -7.62 -6.32 -1.03
CA CYS A 114 -8.69 -6.16 -2.01
C CYS A 114 -9.55 -7.42 -2.08
N ILE A 115 -10.73 -7.38 -1.47
CA ILE A 115 -11.72 -8.45 -1.53
C ILE A 115 -12.99 -7.90 -2.13
N VAL A 116 -13.42 -8.52 -3.21
CA VAL A 116 -14.50 -8.05 -4.07
C VAL A 116 -15.52 -9.18 -4.15
N SER A 117 -16.77 -8.85 -3.84
CA SER A 117 -17.88 -9.75 -4.13
C SER A 117 -18.12 -9.74 -5.63
N LYS A 118 -18.34 -10.91 -6.24
CA LYS A 118 -18.81 -10.97 -7.63
C LYS A 118 -20.11 -10.20 -7.86
N GLN A 119 -20.96 -10.09 -6.82
CA GLN A 119 -22.22 -9.34 -6.83
C GLN A 119 -22.02 -7.81 -6.77
N ALA A 120 -20.80 -7.33 -6.49
CA ALA A 120 -20.47 -5.91 -6.39
C ALA A 120 -19.04 -5.60 -6.89
N PRO A 121 -18.76 -5.82 -8.20
CA PRO A 121 -17.41 -5.69 -8.76
C PRO A 121 -16.88 -4.25 -8.73
N ALA A 122 -17.76 -3.26 -8.61
CA ALA A 122 -17.40 -1.85 -8.45
C ALA A 122 -16.48 -1.57 -7.25
N ALA A 123 -16.45 -2.46 -6.25
CA ALA A 123 -15.53 -2.34 -5.14
C ALA A 123 -14.05 -2.36 -5.58
N ALA A 124 -13.71 -2.90 -6.76
CA ALA A 124 -12.36 -2.90 -7.29
C ALA A 124 -11.93 -1.56 -7.93
N GLU A 125 -12.85 -0.62 -8.18
CA GLU A 125 -12.58 0.57 -9.01
C GLU A 125 -11.46 1.48 -8.47
N TYR A 126 -11.22 1.49 -7.16
CA TYR A 126 -10.14 2.28 -6.56
C TYR A 126 -8.76 1.85 -7.10
N LEU A 127 -8.63 0.62 -7.60
CA LEU A 127 -7.40 0.11 -8.20
C LEU A 127 -7.02 0.80 -9.50
N ILE A 128 -8.00 1.35 -10.23
CA ILE A 128 -7.80 1.91 -11.58
C ILE A 128 -8.09 3.42 -11.67
N LYS A 129 -8.48 4.06 -10.57
CA LYS A 129 -8.84 5.49 -10.53
C LYS A 129 -7.78 6.34 -9.82
N GLU A 130 -7.76 7.63 -10.12
CA GLU A 130 -7.12 8.61 -9.24
C GLU A 130 -7.88 8.63 -7.91
N LEU A 131 -7.21 8.35 -6.81
CA LEU A 131 -7.82 8.32 -5.47
C LEU A 131 -7.89 9.72 -4.89
N ALA A 132 -6.82 10.49 -5.05
CA ALA A 132 -6.78 11.86 -4.61
C ALA A 132 -5.70 12.68 -5.29
N ARG A 133 -6.12 13.80 -5.89
CA ARG A 133 -5.27 14.97 -6.09
C ARG A 133 -5.56 16.11 -5.11
N LYS A 134 -4.54 16.61 -4.42
CA LYS A 134 -4.66 17.71 -3.47
C LYS A 134 -3.58 18.76 -3.66
N GLU A 135 -4.03 19.92 -4.14
CA GLU A 135 -3.26 21.15 -4.07
C GLU A 135 -3.36 21.78 -2.67
N ILE A 136 -2.21 21.97 -2.03
CA ILE A 136 -2.03 22.70 -0.78
C ILE A 136 -1.52 24.10 -1.09
N ARG A 137 -2.24 25.11 -0.61
CA ARG A 137 -1.92 26.52 -0.83
C ARG A 137 -1.54 27.19 0.49
N ILE A 138 -0.42 27.91 0.51
CA ILE A 138 0.09 28.62 1.71
C ILE A 138 -0.94 29.59 2.29
N THR A 139 -1.79 30.20 1.45
CA THR A 139 -2.79 31.18 1.88
C THR A 139 -3.98 30.57 2.62
N LYS A 140 -4.07 29.24 2.70
CA LYS A 140 -5.19 28.53 3.30
C LYS A 140 -4.82 27.93 4.65
N SER A 141 -5.69 28.12 5.63
CA SER A 141 -5.66 27.39 6.90
C SER A 141 -6.32 26.01 6.75
N TYR A 142 -5.62 24.96 7.18
CA TYR A 142 -6.08 23.57 7.16
C TYR A 142 -6.43 23.12 8.57
N ARG A 143 -7.65 23.50 8.98
CA ARG A 143 -8.28 23.18 10.27
C ARG A 143 -9.67 22.62 9.98
N SER A 144 -10.03 21.50 10.60
CA SER A 144 -11.37 20.93 10.59
C SER A 144 -11.74 20.42 11.98
N THR A 145 -13.02 20.13 12.20
CA THR A 145 -13.50 19.54 13.45
C THR A 145 -14.22 18.23 13.12
N LEU A 146 -13.85 17.15 13.79
CA LEU A 146 -14.59 15.87 13.74
C LEU A 146 -14.97 15.49 15.16
N GLY A 147 -16.27 15.29 15.43
CA GLY A 147 -16.76 14.90 16.75
C GLY A 147 -16.38 15.88 17.86
N GLY A 148 -16.30 17.19 17.56
CA GLY A 148 -15.87 18.21 18.52
C GLY A 148 -14.36 18.32 18.74
N VAL A 149 -13.57 17.42 18.15
CA VAL A 149 -12.09 17.44 18.23
C VAL A 149 -11.53 18.17 17.01
N GLU A 150 -10.68 19.16 17.27
CA GLU A 150 -9.95 19.87 16.23
C GLU A 150 -8.90 18.96 15.57
N ARG A 151 -8.86 18.99 14.24
CA ARG A 151 -7.93 18.25 13.39
C ARG A 151 -7.21 19.20 12.45
N LEU A 152 -5.89 19.08 12.40
CA LEU A 152 -5.01 20.01 11.70
C LEU A 152 -4.18 19.32 10.61
N GLY A 153 -3.68 20.11 9.67
CA GLY A 153 -2.68 19.65 8.69
C GLY A 153 -3.25 18.65 7.68
N TRP A 154 -2.58 17.51 7.53
CA TRP A 154 -2.94 16.49 6.53
C TRP A 154 -4.36 15.97 6.69
N TYR A 155 -4.81 15.76 7.93
CA TYR A 155 -6.18 15.36 8.19
C TYR A 155 -7.19 16.33 7.57
N SER A 156 -7.05 17.63 7.85
CA SER A 156 -7.93 18.65 7.29
C SER A 156 -7.77 18.79 5.76
N ALA A 157 -6.55 18.62 5.25
CA ALA A 157 -6.27 18.68 3.82
C ALA A 157 -6.96 17.56 3.02
N LEU A 158 -6.96 16.34 3.55
CA LEU A 158 -7.48 15.15 2.89
C LEU A 158 -8.92 14.83 3.29
N SER A 159 -9.44 15.43 4.37
CA SER A 159 -10.79 15.18 4.89
C SER A 159 -11.92 15.20 3.85
N PRO A 160 -11.96 16.14 2.89
CA PRO A 160 -13.01 16.15 1.86
C PRO A 160 -13.02 14.89 0.96
N ARG A 161 -11.95 14.10 0.97
CA ARG A 161 -11.81 12.85 0.20
C ARG A 161 -11.52 11.65 1.10
N LEU A 162 -11.63 11.78 2.42
CA LEU A 162 -11.35 10.71 3.38
C LEU A 162 -12.12 9.43 3.04
N GLN A 163 -13.35 9.56 2.52
CA GLN A 163 -14.14 8.39 2.13
C GLN A 163 -13.44 7.54 1.05
N VAL A 164 -12.78 8.16 0.06
CA VAL A 164 -12.06 7.44 -1.00
C VAL A 164 -10.82 6.73 -0.44
N TRP A 165 -10.13 7.37 0.50
CA TRP A 165 -8.96 6.80 1.18
C TRP A 165 -9.31 5.68 2.14
N GLN A 166 -10.41 5.83 2.88
CA GLN A 166 -10.90 4.85 3.82
C GLN A 166 -11.54 3.62 3.13
N THR A 167 -11.96 3.75 1.87
CA THR A 167 -12.44 2.61 1.08
C THR A 167 -11.33 1.77 0.48
N ALA A 168 -10.13 2.33 0.31
CA ALA A 168 -8.99 1.58 -0.20
C ALA A 168 -8.39 0.73 0.92
N PRO A 169 -8.34 -0.62 0.80
CA PRO A 169 -7.70 -1.47 1.78
C PRO A 169 -6.23 -1.08 1.95
N LEU A 170 -5.72 -1.17 3.18
CA LEU A 170 -4.36 -0.78 3.51
C LEU A 170 -3.83 -1.58 4.70
N ASN A 171 -2.74 -2.32 4.50
CA ASN A 171 -2.03 -3.00 5.61
C ASN A 171 -0.52 -2.78 5.62
N SER A 172 0.00 -2.08 4.60
CA SER A 172 1.40 -1.73 4.53
C SER A 172 1.60 -0.40 3.82
N LEU A 173 2.56 0.38 4.32
CA LEU A 173 2.92 1.69 3.76
C LEU A 173 4.43 1.89 3.83
N VAL A 174 5.02 2.29 2.71
CA VAL A 174 6.38 2.81 2.62
C VAL A 174 6.28 4.30 2.30
N ILE A 175 6.94 5.13 3.11
CA ILE A 175 7.03 6.58 2.90
C ILE A 175 8.48 6.92 2.61
N VAL A 176 8.73 7.51 1.45
CA VAL A 176 10.05 7.97 1.04
C VAL A 176 10.05 9.48 0.99
N ASP A 177 10.78 10.14 1.89
CA ASP A 177 10.94 11.58 1.90
C ASP A 177 12.22 12.00 2.62
N ASN A 178 13.14 12.59 1.85
CA ASN A 178 14.46 13.01 2.33
C ASN A 178 14.42 14.20 3.30
N TYR A 179 13.30 14.92 3.38
CA TYR A 179 13.16 16.11 4.21
C TYR A 179 12.11 15.96 5.30
N LEU A 180 11.53 14.77 5.45
CA LEU A 180 10.53 14.49 6.48
C LEU A 180 11.09 14.73 7.88
N LEU A 181 12.28 14.19 8.17
CA LEU A 181 12.96 14.38 9.46
C LEU A 181 14.11 15.36 9.25
N GLY A 182 13.94 16.62 9.64
CA GLY A 182 14.97 17.65 9.45
C GLY A 182 15.94 17.81 10.63
N ASP A 183 17.17 18.22 10.35
CA ASP A 183 18.28 18.37 11.31
C ASP A 183 18.32 19.72 12.07
N LYS A 184 17.57 20.72 11.62
CA LYS A 184 17.66 22.11 12.13
C LYS A 184 16.44 22.54 12.94
N GLY A 185 16.68 23.11 14.12
CA GLY A 185 15.64 23.70 14.97
C GLY A 185 14.53 22.70 15.29
N ASP A 186 13.28 23.14 15.18
CA ASP A 186 12.10 22.30 15.47
C ASP A 186 11.71 21.36 14.32
N LYS A 187 12.53 21.23 13.26
CA LYS A 187 12.15 20.46 12.06
C LYS A 187 11.94 18.98 12.32
N LEU A 188 12.68 18.36 13.25
CA LEU A 188 12.44 16.98 13.63
C LEU A 188 11.06 16.81 14.27
N ALA A 189 10.70 17.70 15.22
CA ALA A 189 9.39 17.68 15.86
C ALA A 189 8.27 17.95 14.85
N LEU A 190 8.46 18.94 13.98
CA LEU A 190 7.55 19.26 12.88
C LEU A 190 7.32 18.07 11.94
N GLY A 191 8.40 17.36 11.59
CA GLY A 191 8.36 16.15 10.77
C GLY A 191 7.53 15.05 11.41
N ILE A 192 7.75 14.80 12.70
CA ILE A 192 6.99 13.83 13.50
C ILE A 192 5.51 14.23 13.56
N GLU A 193 5.19 15.49 13.84
CA GLU A 193 3.81 15.99 13.89
C GLU A 193 3.08 15.81 12.54
N ASN A 194 3.75 16.15 11.44
CA ASN A 194 3.19 15.96 10.10
C ASN A 194 2.99 14.48 9.77
N LEU A 195 3.96 13.63 10.12
CA LEU A 195 3.85 12.20 9.94
C LEU A 195 2.66 11.64 10.72
N ILE A 196 2.51 11.99 12.00
CA ILE A 196 1.38 11.56 12.82
C ILE A 196 0.06 12.03 12.20
N SER A 197 -0.04 13.31 11.78
CA SER A 197 -1.24 13.84 11.13
C SER A 197 -1.58 13.08 9.84
N LEU A 198 -0.56 12.77 9.02
CA LEU A 198 -0.73 11.99 7.79
C LEU A 198 -1.17 10.56 8.09
N LEU A 199 -0.49 9.88 9.02
CA LEU A 199 -0.78 8.52 9.40
C LEU A 199 -2.17 8.39 10.05
N ASP A 200 -2.59 9.33 10.91
CA ASP A 200 -3.93 9.32 11.51
C ASP A 200 -5.04 9.43 10.45
N THR A 201 -4.71 10.04 9.31
CA THR A 201 -5.61 10.19 8.16
C THR A 201 -5.66 8.96 7.28
N LEU A 202 -4.52 8.30 7.06
CA LEU A 202 -4.39 7.19 6.11
C LEU A 202 -4.64 5.81 6.74
N LEU A 203 -4.19 5.60 7.99
CA LEU A 203 -4.21 4.27 8.58
C LEU A 203 -5.66 3.83 8.87
N PRO A 204 -5.99 2.57 8.58
CA PRO A 204 -7.33 2.05 8.81
C PRO A 204 -7.68 2.14 10.30
N PRO A 205 -8.97 2.32 10.66
CA PRO A 205 -9.38 2.39 12.06
C PRO A 205 -9.22 1.04 12.78
N THR A 206 -9.37 -0.07 12.06
CA THR A 206 -9.27 -1.44 12.56
C THR A 206 -8.45 -2.29 11.59
N LEU A 207 -7.80 -3.33 12.11
CA LEU A 207 -7.09 -4.34 11.34
C LEU A 207 -6.96 -5.59 12.22
N SER A 208 -7.09 -6.77 11.65
CA SER A 208 -6.94 -8.08 12.30
C SER A 208 -5.52 -8.63 12.18
N ILE A 209 -4.62 -7.88 11.53
CA ILE A 209 -3.21 -8.21 11.33
C ILE A 209 -2.34 -7.01 11.69
N ASP A 210 -1.03 -7.22 11.74
CA ASP A 210 -0.08 -6.12 11.95
C ASP A 210 0.00 -5.22 10.72
N PHE A 211 0.12 -3.93 10.98
CA PHE A 211 0.36 -2.91 9.95
C PHE A 211 1.87 -2.67 9.80
N HIS A 212 2.42 -2.76 8.58
CA HIS A 212 3.84 -2.51 8.34
C HIS A 212 4.08 -1.09 7.81
N LEU A 213 4.79 -0.26 8.58
CA LEU A 213 5.22 1.09 8.18
C LEU A 213 6.74 1.13 8.00
N LEU A 214 7.19 1.56 6.83
CA LEU A 214 8.61 1.80 6.55
C LEU A 214 8.85 3.24 6.15
N LEU A 215 9.75 3.91 6.86
CA LEU A 215 10.18 5.27 6.54
C LEU A 215 11.55 5.24 5.90
N VAL A 216 11.71 5.94 4.78
CA VAL A 216 12.99 6.10 4.09
C VAL A 216 13.32 7.58 3.99
N THR A 217 14.44 7.98 4.59
CA THR A 217 14.79 9.41 4.70
C THR A 217 16.30 9.64 4.60
N ASN A 218 16.71 10.90 4.52
CA ASN A 218 18.11 11.28 4.43
C ASN A 218 18.73 11.43 5.84
N ASN A 219 19.97 10.98 6.01
CA ASN A 219 20.77 11.20 7.21
C ASN A 219 22.24 11.53 6.90
N GLU A 220 22.53 12.25 5.81
CA GLU A 220 23.86 12.71 5.38
C GLU A 220 24.74 13.28 6.50
N LYS A 221 24.14 13.93 7.50
CA LYS A 221 24.87 14.56 8.62
C LYS A 221 24.88 13.74 9.91
N ALA A 222 24.48 12.47 9.86
CA ALA A 222 24.43 11.58 11.02
C ALA A 222 23.66 12.18 12.22
N PHE A 223 22.62 12.98 11.94
CA PHE A 223 21.84 13.66 12.97
C PHE A 223 20.77 12.74 13.56
N LEU A 224 20.20 11.84 12.75
CA LEU A 224 19.35 10.76 13.24
C LEU A 224 20.24 9.73 13.93
N LYS A 225 19.89 9.47 15.19
CA LYS A 225 20.53 8.51 16.08
C LYS A 225 19.44 7.65 16.71
N ALA A 226 19.82 6.51 17.29
CA ALA A 226 18.89 5.60 17.96
C ALA A 226 17.93 6.33 18.93
N ARG A 227 18.41 7.33 19.69
CA ARG A 227 17.55 8.14 20.57
C ARG A 227 16.43 8.89 19.82
N ASN A 228 16.75 9.53 18.69
CA ASN A 228 15.78 10.28 17.89
C ASN A 228 14.77 9.35 17.21
N LEU A 229 15.24 8.18 16.77
CA LEU A 229 14.41 7.17 16.12
C LEU A 229 13.50 6.43 17.13
N ASN A 230 13.98 6.13 18.34
CA ASN A 230 13.15 5.63 19.43
C ASN A 230 12.02 6.63 19.74
N ARG A 231 12.36 7.92 19.88
CA ARG A 231 11.36 8.98 20.11
C ARG A 231 10.31 9.01 18.98
N LEU A 232 10.74 8.96 17.72
CA LEU A 232 9.83 8.92 16.56
C LEU A 232 8.83 7.76 16.69
N VAL A 233 9.33 6.54 16.95
CA VAL A 233 8.50 5.34 17.09
C VAL A 233 7.52 5.47 18.26
N ASP A 234 8.00 5.93 19.41
CA ASP A 234 7.18 6.11 20.61
C ASP A 234 6.09 7.17 20.42
N ASP A 235 6.43 8.30 19.80
CA ASP A 235 5.48 9.39 19.56
C ASP A 235 4.40 8.96 18.54
N VAL A 236 4.77 8.23 17.49
CA VAL A 236 3.80 7.67 16.53
C VAL A 236 2.86 6.66 17.20
N ARG A 237 3.40 5.70 17.95
CA ARG A 237 2.60 4.68 18.65
C ARG A 237 1.64 5.29 19.66
N ARG A 238 2.13 6.26 20.44
CA ARG A 238 1.31 6.96 21.45
C ARG A 238 0.20 7.79 20.82
N ALA A 239 0.44 8.42 19.66
CA ALA A 239 -0.53 9.32 19.06
C ALA A 239 -1.66 8.61 18.31
N LEU A 240 -1.38 7.51 17.59
CA LEU A 240 -2.33 6.93 16.64
C LEU A 240 -3.40 6.03 17.29
N HIS A 241 -3.23 5.57 18.53
CA HIS A 241 -4.22 4.79 19.30
C HIS A 241 -4.97 3.70 18.48
N ARG A 242 -4.26 2.99 17.60
CA ARG A 242 -4.86 1.93 16.78
C ARG A 242 -5.02 0.63 17.60
N PRO A 243 -6.07 -0.18 17.37
CA PRO A 243 -6.31 -1.42 18.10
C PRO A 243 -5.42 -2.59 17.62
N TYR A 244 -4.55 -2.33 16.64
CA TYR A 244 -3.62 -3.28 16.05
C TYR A 244 -2.18 -2.79 16.18
N GLN A 245 -1.22 -3.70 16.05
CA GLN A 245 0.20 -3.38 16.13
C GLN A 245 0.68 -2.68 14.86
N ILE A 246 1.44 -1.59 15.05
CA ILE A 246 2.14 -0.90 13.97
C ILE A 246 3.63 -1.23 14.09
N GLU A 247 4.10 -2.03 13.13
CA GLU A 247 5.51 -2.36 12.96
C GLU A 247 6.20 -1.24 12.19
N ILE A 248 7.14 -0.55 12.85
CA ILE A 248 7.78 0.64 12.30
C ILE A 248 9.25 0.35 12.02
N GLY A 249 9.65 0.53 10.77
CA GLY A 249 11.04 0.53 10.31
C GLY A 249 11.47 1.90 9.81
N VAL A 250 12.75 2.21 9.97
CA VAL A 250 13.40 3.39 9.39
C VAL A 250 14.68 2.97 8.69
N ILE A 251 14.81 3.35 7.42
CA ILE A 251 16.03 3.24 6.63
C ILE A 251 16.53 4.66 6.34
N THR A 252 17.81 4.91 6.58
CA THR A 252 18.42 6.18 6.18
C THR A 252 19.40 5.99 5.03
N ARG A 253 19.59 7.03 4.24
CA ARG A 253 20.59 7.09 3.16
C ARG A 253 21.36 8.40 3.21
N ASP A 254 22.54 8.40 2.63
CA ASP A 254 23.49 9.51 2.56
C ASP A 254 23.65 10.07 1.13
N ASP A 255 23.09 9.39 0.14
CA ASP A 255 23.19 9.71 -1.28
C ASP A 255 21.79 9.90 -1.87
N ALA A 256 21.12 11.00 -1.51
CA ALA A 256 19.78 11.28 -2.01
C ALA A 256 19.72 12.57 -2.86
N PRO A 257 20.42 12.63 -4.01
CA PRO A 257 20.38 13.79 -4.90
C PRO A 257 18.97 14.03 -5.45
N GLU A 258 18.14 13.00 -5.48
CA GLU A 258 16.78 13.06 -6.00
C GLU A 258 15.81 13.48 -4.89
N HIS A 259 14.97 14.50 -5.17
CA HIS A 259 13.89 14.95 -4.29
C HIS A 259 12.69 13.98 -4.28
N ARG A 260 12.95 12.68 -4.14
CA ARG A 260 11.90 11.65 -4.10
C ARG A 260 11.04 11.80 -2.85
N ARG A 261 9.73 11.89 -3.08
CA ARG A 261 8.70 12.19 -2.09
C ARG A 261 7.46 11.36 -2.45
N VAL A 262 7.46 10.10 -2.04
CA VAL A 262 6.44 9.13 -2.48
C VAL A 262 5.84 8.35 -1.33
N LEU A 263 4.58 7.95 -1.53
CA LEU A 263 3.85 6.98 -0.71
C LEU A 263 3.64 5.73 -1.55
N VAL A 264 3.97 4.59 -0.99
CA VAL A 264 3.76 3.29 -1.63
C VAL A 264 2.96 2.42 -0.68
N SER A 265 1.77 2.00 -1.09
CA SER A 265 0.97 1.03 -0.34
C SER A 265 0.79 -0.26 -1.12
N ASN A 266 0.05 -1.19 -0.55
CA ASN A 266 -0.36 -2.40 -1.25
C ASN A 266 -1.35 -2.16 -2.42
N TYR A 267 -2.00 -0.98 -2.54
CA TYR A 267 -2.97 -0.73 -3.63
C TYR A 267 -2.94 0.66 -4.27
N TYR A 268 -2.05 1.54 -3.82
CA TYR A 268 -1.89 2.85 -4.42
C TYR A 268 -0.45 3.35 -4.36
N PHE A 269 -0.15 4.23 -5.32
CA PHE A 269 1.10 4.97 -5.38
C PHE A 269 0.79 6.45 -5.32
N GLY A 270 1.55 7.17 -4.50
CA GLY A 270 1.40 8.61 -4.30
C GLY A 270 2.71 9.35 -4.49
N ALA A 271 2.63 10.55 -5.05
CA ALA A 271 3.74 11.47 -5.18
C ALA A 271 3.38 12.83 -4.58
N SER A 272 4.34 13.45 -3.90
CA SER A 272 4.19 14.78 -3.32
C SER A 272 5.26 15.72 -3.83
N HIS A 273 4.88 16.92 -4.29
CA HIS A 273 5.84 17.88 -4.82
C HIS A 273 6.84 18.37 -3.76
N HIS A 274 6.37 18.76 -2.56
CA HIS A 274 7.20 19.29 -1.47
C HIS A 274 7.31 18.38 -0.25
N GLY A 275 6.85 17.13 -0.36
CA GLY A 275 6.99 16.11 0.66
C GLY A 275 5.92 16.21 1.74
N PHE A 276 6.13 15.47 2.82
CA PHE A 276 5.10 15.24 3.83
C PHE A 276 5.27 16.14 5.06
N ALA A 277 6.44 16.76 5.27
CA ALA A 277 6.65 17.80 6.30
C ALA A 277 6.16 19.18 5.83
N CYS A 278 4.86 19.30 5.52
CA CYS A 278 4.28 20.45 4.83
C CYS A 278 3.70 21.52 5.77
N PHE A 279 3.23 21.15 6.96
CA PHE A 279 2.47 22.03 7.85
C PHE A 279 3.23 22.43 9.10
N LYS A 280 2.97 23.65 9.60
CA LYS A 280 3.26 24.06 10.99
C LYS A 280 1.94 24.37 11.67
N GLY A 281 1.48 23.44 12.52
CA GLY A 281 0.09 23.42 12.98
C GLY A 281 -0.88 23.27 11.81
N HIS A 282 -1.66 24.32 11.53
CA HIS A 282 -2.65 24.35 10.46
C HIS A 282 -2.20 25.14 9.21
N GLN A 283 -1.01 25.73 9.24
CA GLN A 283 -0.51 26.59 8.18
C GLN A 283 0.53 25.84 7.34
N PRO A 284 0.32 25.68 6.02
CA PRO A 284 1.34 25.15 5.13
C PRO A 284 2.56 26.06 5.10
N GLN A 285 3.75 25.47 5.08
CA GLN A 285 5.02 26.20 4.97
C GLN A 285 5.42 26.40 3.50
N TRP A 286 4.89 25.57 2.60
CA TRP A 286 5.19 25.55 1.17
C TRP A 286 3.90 25.21 0.39
N PRO A 287 3.75 25.64 -0.88
CA PRO A 287 2.75 25.00 -1.72
C PRO A 287 3.08 23.52 -1.84
N ASN A 288 2.09 22.67 -2.06
CA ASN A 288 2.34 21.25 -2.29
C ASN A 288 1.26 20.69 -3.21
N ASP A 289 1.62 19.74 -4.07
CA ASP A 289 0.64 18.95 -4.82
C ASP A 289 0.85 17.49 -4.42
N LEU A 290 -0.19 16.87 -3.89
CA LEU A 290 -0.22 15.44 -3.59
C LEU A 290 -1.10 14.77 -4.64
N LEU A 291 -0.54 13.85 -5.40
CA LEU A 291 -1.28 12.99 -6.31
C LEU A 291 -1.17 11.55 -5.83
N VAL A 292 -2.30 10.88 -5.64
CA VAL A 292 -2.37 9.46 -5.29
C VAL A 292 -3.35 8.76 -6.21
N SER A 293 -2.91 7.64 -6.76
CA SER A 293 -3.65 6.85 -7.71
C SER A 293 -3.60 5.37 -7.37
N GLY A 294 -4.66 4.64 -7.72
CA GLY A 294 -4.64 3.19 -7.70
C GLY A 294 -3.48 2.63 -8.55
N LEU A 295 -2.94 1.47 -8.17
CA LEU A 295 -1.75 0.92 -8.83
C LEU A 295 -1.92 0.69 -10.34
N PHE A 296 -3.15 0.50 -10.80
CA PHE A 296 -3.49 0.23 -12.19
C PHE A 296 -4.23 1.41 -12.83
N SER A 297 -4.11 2.61 -12.25
CA SER A 297 -4.61 3.81 -12.89
C SER A 297 -3.86 4.02 -14.20
N GLY A 298 -4.56 3.86 -15.32
CA GLY A 298 -3.95 3.84 -16.65
C GLY A 298 -4.20 2.56 -17.45
N ILE A 299 -4.89 1.57 -16.88
CA ILE A 299 -5.23 0.31 -17.57
C ILE A 299 -5.93 0.52 -18.93
N ALA A 300 -6.76 1.56 -19.04
CA ALA A 300 -7.46 1.93 -20.28
C ALA A 300 -6.56 2.61 -21.33
N ALA A 301 -5.33 3.00 -20.96
CA ALA A 301 -4.36 3.62 -21.85
C ALA A 301 -3.26 2.60 -22.20
N PRO A 302 -3.20 2.10 -23.45
CA PRO A 302 -2.19 1.13 -23.86
C PRO A 302 -0.76 1.62 -23.55
N GLY A 303 -0.02 0.86 -22.74
CA GLY A 303 1.37 1.16 -22.36
C GLY A 303 1.56 2.00 -21.09
N PHE A 304 0.50 2.31 -20.34
CA PHE A 304 0.56 3.19 -19.16
C PHE A 304 0.34 2.46 -17.82
N ASP A 305 1.24 1.56 -17.45
CA ASP A 305 1.33 1.00 -16.07
C ASP A 305 2.18 1.90 -15.16
N VAL A 306 2.09 3.22 -15.31
CA VAL A 306 3.04 4.16 -14.69
C VAL A 306 3.08 4.05 -13.15
N PRO A 307 1.94 3.98 -12.42
CA PRO A 307 1.98 3.88 -10.96
C PRO A 307 2.58 2.56 -10.47
N TRP A 308 2.19 1.44 -11.09
CA TRP A 308 2.74 0.12 -10.75
C TRP A 308 4.25 0.04 -11.01
N ILE A 309 4.72 0.50 -12.18
CA ILE A 309 6.14 0.51 -12.52
C ILE A 309 6.90 1.40 -11.54
N SER A 310 6.38 2.60 -11.26
CA SER A 310 6.98 3.53 -10.30
C SER A 310 7.06 2.95 -8.89
N MET A 311 6.00 2.26 -8.46
CA MET A 311 6.00 1.53 -7.19
C MET A 311 7.12 0.48 -7.17
N HIS A 312 7.19 -0.36 -8.21
CA HIS A 312 8.15 -1.46 -8.24
C HIS A 312 9.60 -0.96 -8.26
N ASP A 313 9.89 0.10 -9.01
CA ASP A 313 11.20 0.73 -9.04
C ASP A 313 11.56 1.34 -7.69
N GLU A 314 10.60 1.98 -7.01
CA GLU A 314 10.84 2.54 -5.68
C GLU A 314 11.10 1.44 -4.64
N LEU A 315 10.26 0.39 -4.60
CA LEU A 315 10.44 -0.71 -3.65
C LEU A 315 11.76 -1.44 -3.89
N ARG A 316 12.17 -1.62 -5.15
CA ARG A 316 13.49 -2.17 -5.49
C ARG A 316 14.61 -1.28 -4.96
N ALA A 317 14.54 0.03 -5.15
CA ALA A 317 15.53 0.97 -4.62
C ALA A 317 15.59 0.93 -3.10
N VAL A 318 14.45 0.93 -2.41
CA VAL A 318 14.36 0.85 -0.94
C VAL A 318 14.96 -0.46 -0.44
N ARG A 319 14.69 -1.59 -1.08
CA ARG A 319 15.29 -2.88 -0.72
C ARG A 319 16.80 -2.88 -0.91
N ILE A 320 17.29 -2.41 -2.05
CA ILE A 320 18.74 -2.32 -2.31
C ILE A 320 19.39 -1.48 -1.20
N GLN A 321 18.78 -0.34 -0.82
CA GLN A 321 19.28 0.49 0.27
C GLN A 321 19.26 -0.24 1.62
N ARG A 322 18.16 -0.93 1.96
CA ARG A 322 18.06 -1.73 3.19
C ARG A 322 19.19 -2.76 3.27
N ASP A 323 19.39 -3.51 2.18
CA ASP A 323 20.35 -4.60 2.13
C ASP A 323 21.79 -4.08 2.12
N LYS A 324 22.05 -2.92 1.49
CA LYS A 324 23.30 -2.16 1.61
C LYS A 324 23.58 -1.79 3.06
N ASN A 325 22.64 -1.11 3.73
CA ASN A 325 22.81 -0.67 5.12
C ASN A 325 23.00 -1.85 6.09
N ARG A 326 22.29 -2.97 5.87
CA ARG A 326 22.47 -4.20 6.67
C ARG A 326 23.88 -4.76 6.57
N LYS A 327 24.52 -4.70 5.40
CA LYS A 327 25.90 -5.17 5.19
C LYS A 327 26.94 -4.24 5.80
N LEU A 328 26.65 -2.94 5.86
CA LEU A 328 27.52 -1.94 6.51
C LEU A 328 27.57 -2.12 8.03
N ARG A 329 26.57 -2.76 8.63
CA ARG A 329 26.56 -3.16 10.03
C ARG A 329 27.55 -4.29 10.26
N ASN A 330 28.83 -3.97 10.46
CA ASN A 330 29.89 -4.95 10.67
C ASN A 330 29.87 -5.47 12.12
N PRO A 331 29.55 -6.76 12.37
CA PRO A 331 29.48 -7.32 13.71
C PRO A 331 30.85 -7.41 14.41
N SER A 332 31.94 -7.40 13.64
CA SER A 332 33.31 -7.61 14.13
C SER A 332 34.08 -6.32 14.40
N THR A 333 33.72 -5.21 13.75
CA THR A 333 34.38 -3.90 13.93
C THR A 333 33.52 -2.89 14.68
N GLY A 334 32.21 -3.14 14.82
CA GLY A 334 31.28 -2.21 15.48
C GLY A 334 31.13 -0.87 14.78
N TYR A 335 31.62 -0.73 13.55
CA TYR A 335 31.55 0.50 12.77
C TYR A 335 30.23 0.53 11.99
N ASP A 336 29.22 1.19 12.56
CA ASP A 336 28.01 1.58 11.84
C ASP A 336 28.32 2.87 11.07
N ASP A 337 28.11 2.90 9.75
CA ASP A 337 28.03 4.17 9.03
C ASP A 337 26.87 4.97 9.66
N PRO A 338 27.15 6.08 10.37
CA PRO A 338 26.13 6.75 11.15
C PRO A 338 25.10 7.48 10.27
N THR A 339 25.32 7.51 8.95
CA THR A 339 24.42 8.08 7.95
C THR A 339 23.54 7.04 7.26
N GLN A 340 23.90 5.75 7.32
CA GLN A 340 23.23 4.65 6.62
C GLN A 340 22.69 3.61 7.63
N LEU A 341 21.56 3.94 8.25
CA LEU A 341 20.97 3.19 9.35
C LEU A 341 19.86 2.25 8.88
N VAL A 342 19.68 1.15 9.61
CA VAL A 342 18.48 0.30 9.60
C VAL A 342 18.00 0.22 11.05
N PHE A 343 16.80 0.71 11.31
CA PHE A 343 16.26 0.82 12.66
C PHE A 343 14.83 0.29 12.73
N GLY A 344 14.53 -0.56 13.72
CA GLY A 344 13.20 -1.16 13.88
C GLY A 344 12.91 -2.26 12.85
N PHE A 345 11.64 -2.41 12.50
CA PHE A 345 11.14 -3.45 11.59
C PHE A 345 11.28 -3.02 10.11
N CYS A 346 12.42 -3.33 9.49
CA CYS A 346 12.68 -2.94 8.10
C CYS A 346 12.37 -4.03 7.05
N ASP A 347 11.76 -5.15 7.46
CA ASP A 347 11.26 -6.19 6.56
C ASP A 347 9.80 -5.92 6.19
N ASN A 348 9.54 -4.71 5.66
CA ASN A 348 8.22 -4.35 5.19
C ASN A 348 7.78 -5.31 4.07
N ARG A 349 6.55 -5.82 4.15
CA ARG A 349 6.04 -6.86 3.24
C ARG A 349 5.97 -6.41 1.78
N LEU A 350 5.96 -5.10 1.51
CA LEU A 350 6.01 -4.59 0.14
C LEU A 350 7.40 -4.83 -0.51
N LEU A 351 8.47 -5.01 0.27
CA LEU A 351 9.81 -5.26 -0.27
C LEU A 351 9.99 -6.69 -0.81
N GLU A 352 9.07 -7.60 -0.49
CA GLU A 352 9.09 -8.97 -0.99
C GLU A 352 8.58 -9.06 -2.45
N LEU A 353 7.76 -8.11 -2.90
CA LEU A 353 7.29 -8.02 -4.31
C LEU A 353 8.41 -7.90 -5.35
N VAL A 354 9.53 -7.34 -4.92
CA VAL A 354 10.70 -7.02 -5.75
C VAL A 354 11.85 -8.01 -5.52
N SER A 355 11.57 -9.17 -4.92
CA SER A 355 12.51 -10.29 -4.72
C SER A 355 12.92 -11.02 -5.98
#